data_AF-A0A950B2F0-F1
#
_entry.id   AF-A0A950B2F0-F1
#
_cell.length_a   1.000
_cell.length_b   1.000
_cell.length_c   1.000
_cell.angle_alpha   90.00
_cell.angle_beta   90.00
_cell.angle_gamma   90.00
#
_symmetry.space_group_name_H-M   'P 1'
#
loop_
_entity.id
_entity.type
_entity.pdbx_description
1 polymer ?
#
loop_
_entity_poly.entity_id
_entity_poly.type
_entity_poly.pdbx_seq_one_letter_code
_entity_poly.pdbx_strand_id
1 'polypeptide(L)'
;MPSFLLERRLDAVGDIGTVLEAVCDAVSVVGRLAEDRDVPYTTARDWVRRFRARAPMLAAGFAALVVALGAEAEIETLAVDVGRRALGALRLVAAAVGASSGWLWALGSLVTGGKMLGSATDPPWTILGGRRFMPPVP
;
A
#
# COMPACT_ATOMS: atom_id res chain seq x y z
N MET A 1 -18.89 4.82 5.89
CA MET A 1 -18.60 6.03 6.70
C MET A 1 -17.59 6.86 5.92
N PRO A 2 -17.83 8.15 5.68
CA PRO A 2 -16.90 9.00 4.93
C PRO A 2 -15.54 9.14 5.64
N SER A 3 -14.46 9.21 4.88
CA SER A 3 -13.07 9.24 5.39
C SER A 3 -12.74 10.48 6.23
N PHE A 4 -13.45 11.59 6.06
CA PHE A 4 -13.27 12.81 6.88
C PHE A 4 -13.76 12.66 8.33
N LEU A 5 -14.57 11.63 8.65
CA LEU A 5 -14.90 11.30 10.05
C LEU A 5 -13.81 10.43 10.70
N LEU A 6 -12.72 10.16 9.98
CA LEU A 6 -11.64 9.23 10.36
C LEU A 6 -10.26 9.90 10.35
N GLU A 7 -10.17 11.24 10.51
CA GLU A 7 -8.92 12.02 10.47
C GLU A 7 -7.76 11.35 11.24
N ARG A 8 -8.00 10.92 12.49
CA ARG A 8 -7.01 10.19 13.30
C ARG A 8 -6.59 8.81 12.75
N ARG A 9 -7.44 8.14 11.96
CA ARG A 9 -7.07 6.90 11.27
C ARG A 9 -6.30 7.18 9.99
N LEU A 10 -6.52 8.32 9.33
CA LEU A 10 -5.72 8.74 8.18
C LEU A 10 -4.30 9.10 8.63
N ASP A 11 -4.15 9.76 9.79
CA ASP A 11 -2.85 9.99 10.41
C ASP A 11 -2.12 8.66 10.66
N ALA A 12 -2.80 7.70 11.29
CA ALA A 12 -2.24 6.37 11.51
C ALA A 12 -1.88 5.65 10.19
N VAL A 13 -2.70 5.79 9.14
CA VAL A 13 -2.40 5.21 7.82
C VAL A 13 -1.19 5.91 7.17
N GLY A 14 -1.04 7.22 7.34
CA GLY A 14 0.11 7.99 6.88
C GLY A 14 1.40 7.63 7.63
N ASP A 15 1.32 7.37 8.93
CA ASP A 15 2.47 6.94 9.73
C ASP A 15 2.95 5.55 9.35
N ILE A 16 2.03 4.59 9.29
CA ILE A 16 2.33 3.24 8.80
C ILE A 16 2.93 3.32 7.40
N GLY A 17 2.30 4.12 6.54
CA GLY A 17 2.73 4.30 5.18
C GLY A 17 4.17 4.81 5.06
N THR A 18 4.48 5.88 5.78
CA THR A 18 5.83 6.45 5.75
C THR A 18 6.88 5.45 6.25
N VAL A 19 6.58 4.68 7.30
CA VAL A 19 7.48 3.63 7.79
C VAL A 19 7.74 2.58 6.71
N LEU A 20 6.69 2.15 5.99
CA LEU A 20 6.82 1.17 4.92
C LEU A 20 7.63 1.70 3.74
N GLU A 21 7.41 2.94 3.29
CA GLU A 21 8.20 3.56 2.22
C GLU A 21 9.68 3.63 2.60
N ALA A 22 9.98 4.21 3.76
CA ALA A 22 11.37 4.42 4.18
C ALA A 22 12.13 3.09 4.38
N VAL A 23 11.45 2.04 4.85
CA VAL A 23 12.06 0.71 5.04
C VAL A 23 12.23 -0.02 3.71
N CYS A 24 11.21 0.02 2.84
CA CYS A 24 11.29 -0.66 1.55
C CYS A 24 12.27 0.03 0.61
N ASP A 25 12.30 1.36 0.57
CA ASP A 25 13.28 2.12 -0.23
C ASP A 25 14.69 2.10 0.39
N ALA A 26 14.86 1.42 1.54
CA ALA A 26 16.11 1.34 2.30
C ALA A 26 16.70 2.72 2.69
N VAL A 27 15.81 3.71 2.88
CA VAL A 27 16.15 5.07 3.31
C VAL A 27 16.40 5.12 4.82
N SER A 28 15.70 4.29 5.60
CA SER A 28 15.86 4.25 7.06
C SER A 28 15.57 2.87 7.64
N VAL A 29 15.96 2.68 8.90
CA VAL A 29 15.70 1.46 9.68
C VAL A 29 14.50 1.65 10.59
N VAL A 30 13.77 0.55 10.83
CA VAL A 30 12.52 0.54 11.62
C VAL A 30 12.68 1.18 13.00
N GLY A 31 13.83 0.98 13.66
CA GLY A 31 14.09 1.55 14.99
C GLY A 31 14.03 3.07 15.02
N ARG A 32 14.77 3.72 14.11
CA ARG A 32 14.81 5.18 14.00
C ARG A 32 13.45 5.76 13.65
N LEU A 33 12.74 5.14 12.70
CA LEU A 33 11.41 5.60 12.30
C LEU A 33 10.36 5.44 13.41
N ALA A 34 10.50 4.41 14.25
CA ALA A 34 9.62 4.20 15.39
C ALA A 34 9.79 5.31 16.44
N GLU A 35 11.04 5.68 16.74
CA GLU A 35 11.37 6.81 17.61
C GLU A 35 10.87 8.14 17.05
N ASP A 36 11.17 8.44 15.78
CA ASP A 36 10.78 9.68 15.10
C ASP A 36 9.25 9.88 15.05
N ARG A 37 8.48 8.80 15.13
CA ARG A 37 7.00 8.79 15.05
C ARG A 37 6.31 8.55 16.39
N ASP A 38 7.06 8.42 17.47
CA ASP A 38 6.53 8.09 18.81
C ASP A 38 5.67 6.81 18.80
N VAL A 39 6.12 5.79 18.06
CA VAL A 39 5.46 4.48 17.96
C VAL A 39 6.36 3.42 18.59
N PRO A 40 5.82 2.45 19.35
CA PRO A 40 6.62 1.33 19.84
C PRO A 40 7.31 0.56 18.70
N TYR A 41 8.60 0.27 18.85
CA TYR A 41 9.40 -0.47 17.85
C TYR A 41 8.73 -1.78 17.40
N THR A 42 8.15 -2.52 18.33
CA THR A 42 7.46 -3.79 18.05
C THR A 42 6.26 -3.59 17.13
N THR A 43 5.51 -2.50 17.30
CA THR A 43 4.38 -2.13 16.45
C THR A 43 4.84 -1.79 15.03
N ALA A 44 5.86 -0.92 14.88
CA ALA A 44 6.43 -0.56 13.58
C ALA A 44 7.02 -1.79 12.85
N ARG A 45 7.72 -2.66 13.60
CA ARG A 45 8.23 -3.93 13.09
C ARG A 45 7.11 -4.86 12.62
N ASP A 46 6.01 -4.93 13.36
CA ASP A 46 4.86 -5.75 12.99
C ASP A 46 4.15 -5.24 11.73
N TRP A 47 4.08 -3.92 11.51
CA TRP A 47 3.58 -3.35 10.26
C TRP A 47 4.41 -3.81 9.06
N VAL A 48 5.74 -3.67 9.14
CA VAL A 48 6.68 -4.12 8.10
C VAL A 48 6.54 -5.62 7.85
N ARG A 49 6.46 -6.43 8.91
CA ARG A 49 6.29 -7.88 8.81
C ARG A 49 5.00 -8.25 8.08
N ARG A 50 3.86 -7.65 8.48
CA ARG A 50 2.56 -7.90 7.84
C ARG A 50 2.53 -7.44 6.39
N PHE A 51 3.14 -6.29 6.08
CA PHE A 51 3.25 -5.82 4.71
C PHE A 51 4.05 -6.78 3.84
N ARG A 52 5.25 -7.21 4.28
CA ARG A 52 6.08 -8.16 3.53
C ARG A 52 5.38 -9.49 3.27
N ALA A 53 4.64 -10.00 4.26
CA ALA A 53 3.86 -11.23 4.10
C ALA A 53 2.79 -11.12 2.99
N ARG A 54 2.27 -9.91 2.73
CA ARG A 54 1.22 -9.65 1.74
C ARG A 54 1.73 -9.03 0.45
N ALA A 55 2.98 -8.59 0.42
CA ALA A 55 3.59 -7.91 -0.71
C ALA A 55 3.43 -8.69 -2.04
N PRO A 56 3.53 -10.04 -2.11
CA PRO A 56 3.33 -10.76 -3.37
C PRO A 56 1.94 -10.53 -3.96
N MET A 57 0.90 -10.72 -3.14
CA MET A 57 -0.49 -10.52 -3.51
C MET A 57 -0.77 -9.04 -3.86
N LEU A 58 -0.22 -8.11 -3.07
CA LEU A 58 -0.37 -6.68 -3.32
C LEU A 58 0.33 -6.23 -4.61
N ALA A 59 1.54 -6.73 -4.90
CA ALA A 59 2.28 -6.42 -6.11
C ALA A 59 1.55 -6.91 -7.36
N ALA A 60 1.10 -8.16 -7.37
CA ALA A 60 0.34 -8.72 -8.48
C ALA A 60 -0.96 -7.95 -8.69
N GLY A 61 -1.65 -7.64 -7.60
CA GLY A 61 -2.88 -6.89 -7.66
C GLY A 61 -2.73 -5.46 -8.19
N PHE A 62 -1.79 -4.69 -7.63
CA PHE A 62 -1.55 -3.32 -8.08
C PHE A 62 -1.04 -3.29 -9.52
N ALA A 63 -0.18 -4.23 -9.92
CA ALA A 63 0.22 -4.34 -11.32
C ALA A 63 -0.99 -4.57 -12.24
N ALA A 64 -1.93 -5.43 -11.85
CA ALA A 64 -3.15 -5.65 -12.63
C ALA A 64 -4.04 -4.40 -12.68
N LEU A 65 -4.07 -3.58 -11.63
CA LEU A 65 -4.74 -2.28 -11.63
C LEU A 65 -4.03 -1.26 -12.55
N VAL A 66 -2.70 -1.22 -12.56
CA VAL A 66 -1.92 -0.39 -13.48
C VAL A 66 -2.25 -0.73 -14.94
N VAL A 67 -2.31 -2.03 -15.27
CA VAL A 67 -2.75 -2.50 -16.61
C VAL A 67 -4.18 -2.05 -16.91
N ALA A 68 -5.10 -2.20 -15.96
CA ALA A 68 -6.49 -1.77 -16.14
C ALA A 68 -6.64 -0.25 -16.36
N LEU A 69 -5.67 0.54 -15.91
CA LEU A 69 -5.60 1.99 -16.10
C LEU A 69 -4.82 2.39 -17.37
N GLY A 70 -4.25 1.43 -18.12
CA GLY A 70 -3.48 1.69 -19.34
C GLY A 70 -2.08 2.28 -19.09
N ALA A 71 -1.49 2.01 -17.93
CA ALA A 71 -0.18 2.54 -17.51
C ALA A 71 0.90 1.44 -17.39
N GLU A 72 0.77 0.35 -18.14
CA GLU A 72 1.59 -0.86 -17.99
C GLU A 72 3.04 -0.74 -18.45
N ALA A 73 3.38 0.29 -19.24
CA ALA A 73 4.72 0.47 -19.79
C ALA A 73 5.82 0.54 -18.72
N GLU A 74 5.48 0.99 -17.51
CA GLU A 74 6.43 1.14 -16.41
C GLU A 74 6.48 -0.09 -15.48
N ILE A 75 5.65 -1.13 -15.69
CA ILE A 75 5.62 -2.32 -14.81
C ILE A 75 6.92 -3.14 -14.89
N GLU A 76 7.55 -3.17 -16.06
CA GLU A 76 8.78 -3.94 -16.29
C GLU A 76 9.99 -3.37 -15.54
N THR A 77 9.98 -2.06 -15.25
CA THR A 77 11.08 -1.38 -14.54
C THR A 77 10.97 -1.54 -13.01
N LEU A 78 9.85 -2.06 -12.52
CA LEU A 78 9.64 -2.25 -11.09
C LEU A 78 10.64 -3.25 -10.50
N ALA A 79 11.06 -2.97 -9.26
CA ALA A 79 12.00 -3.80 -8.53
C ALA A 79 11.60 -5.30 -8.48
N VAL A 80 12.61 -6.16 -8.37
CA VAL A 80 12.42 -7.61 -8.17
C VAL A 80 12.02 -7.93 -6.73
N ASP A 81 12.53 -7.17 -5.75
CA ASP A 81 12.10 -7.29 -4.36
C ASP A 81 10.60 -7.03 -4.25
N VAL A 82 9.88 -7.97 -3.68
CA VAL A 82 8.42 -7.99 -3.72
C VAL A 82 7.80 -6.83 -2.93
N GLY A 83 8.43 -6.39 -1.84
CA GLY A 83 7.99 -5.24 -1.06
C GLY A 83 8.11 -3.94 -1.85
N ARG A 84 9.29 -3.73 -2.46
CA ARG A 84 9.53 -2.59 -3.36
C ARG A 84 8.63 -2.63 -4.60
N ARG A 85 8.39 -3.82 -5.16
CA ARG A 85 7.50 -4.01 -6.32
C ARG A 85 6.08 -3.60 -5.98
N ALA A 86 5.56 -4.00 -4.83
CA ALA A 86 4.22 -3.61 -4.37
C ALA A 86 4.10 -2.08 -4.21
N LEU A 87 5.09 -1.42 -3.59
CA LEU A 87 5.09 0.05 -3.47
C LEU A 87 5.21 0.75 -4.82
N GLY A 88 6.13 0.29 -5.66
CA GLY A 88 6.32 0.87 -7.00
C GLY A 88 5.05 0.75 -7.84
N ALA A 89 4.39 -0.42 -7.83
CA ALA A 89 3.10 -0.59 -8.51
C ALA A 89 2.02 0.35 -7.95
N LEU A 90 1.93 0.53 -6.62
CA LEU A 90 0.98 1.48 -6.03
C LEU A 90 1.28 2.94 -6.43
N ARG A 91 2.56 3.31 -6.54
CA ARG A 91 3.00 4.63 -7.02
C ARG A 91 2.61 4.85 -8.49
N LEU A 92 2.72 3.82 -9.33
CA LEU A 92 2.22 3.87 -10.71
C LEU A 92 0.71 4.04 -10.77
N VAL A 93 -0.06 3.35 -9.92
CA VAL A 93 -1.51 3.57 -9.80
C VAL A 93 -1.79 5.02 -9.41
N ALA A 94 -1.06 5.56 -8.42
CA ALA A 94 -1.23 6.94 -7.97
C ALA A 94 -0.94 7.94 -9.11
N ALA A 95 0.12 7.73 -9.87
CA ALA A 95 0.47 8.54 -11.03
C ALA A 95 -0.63 8.48 -12.11
N ALA A 96 -1.11 7.28 -12.44
CA ALA A 96 -2.15 7.07 -13.45
C ALA A 96 -3.48 7.76 -13.11
N VAL A 97 -3.82 7.88 -11.83
CA VAL A 97 -5.04 8.58 -11.37
C VAL A 97 -4.81 10.04 -10.98
N GLY A 98 -3.59 10.57 -11.16
CA GLY A 98 -3.25 11.96 -10.83
C GLY A 98 -3.28 12.27 -9.33
N ALA A 99 -3.05 11.28 -8.46
CA ALA A 99 -3.02 11.48 -7.02
C ALA A 99 -1.72 12.18 -6.57
N SER A 100 -1.85 13.11 -5.61
CA SER A 100 -0.70 13.74 -4.96
C SER A 100 0.06 12.76 -4.06
N SER A 101 1.35 13.01 -3.80
CA SER A 101 2.21 12.15 -2.99
C SER A 101 1.66 11.87 -1.58
N GLY A 102 0.94 12.82 -0.98
CA GLY A 102 0.29 12.65 0.33
C GLY A 102 -0.90 11.68 0.34
N TRP A 103 -1.40 11.26 -0.83
CA TRP A 103 -2.58 10.39 -0.96
C TRP A 103 -2.25 8.92 -1.24
N LEU A 104 -0.98 8.55 -1.39
CA LEU A 104 -0.57 7.19 -1.77
C LEU A 104 -1.20 6.12 -0.87
N TRP A 105 -1.19 6.35 0.44
CA TRP A 105 -1.70 5.42 1.44
C TRP A 105 -3.21 5.47 1.62
N ALA A 106 -3.82 6.63 1.39
CA ALA A 106 -5.26 6.75 1.30
C ALA A 106 -5.80 5.99 0.08
N LEU A 107 -5.11 6.10 -1.06
CA LEU A 107 -5.38 5.34 -2.28
C LEU A 107 -5.21 3.84 -2.06
N GLY A 108 -4.07 3.42 -1.49
CA GLY A 108 -3.81 2.03 -1.11
C GLY A 108 -4.90 1.48 -0.18
N SER A 109 -5.34 2.26 0.80
CA SER A 109 -6.46 1.90 1.67
C SER A 109 -7.78 1.82 0.92
N LEU A 110 -8.05 2.73 -0.02
CA LEU A 110 -9.29 2.73 -0.80
C LEU A 110 -9.40 1.47 -1.68
N VAL A 111 -8.33 1.12 -2.40
CA VAL A 111 -8.32 -0.05 -3.31
C VAL A 111 -8.29 -1.38 -2.55
N THR A 112 -7.72 -1.40 -1.32
CA THR A 112 -7.68 -2.59 -0.45
C THR A 112 -8.76 -2.61 0.63
N GLY A 113 -9.74 -1.70 0.60
CA GLY A 113 -10.79 -1.61 1.62
C GLY A 113 -10.26 -1.42 3.06
N GLY A 114 -9.08 -0.81 3.20
CA GLY A 114 -8.39 -0.59 4.47
C GLY A 114 -7.72 -1.84 5.04
N LYS A 115 -7.65 -2.92 4.26
CA LYS A 115 -7.14 -4.23 4.71
C LYS A 115 -5.72 -4.50 4.25
N MET A 116 -4.94 -3.51 3.80
CA MET A 116 -3.56 -3.68 3.33
C MET A 116 -2.65 -4.42 4.34
N LEU A 117 -2.85 -4.18 5.64
CA LEU A 117 -2.14 -4.86 6.74
C LEU A 117 -3.04 -5.79 7.56
N GLY A 118 -4.23 -6.10 7.04
CA GLY A 118 -5.16 -7.03 7.70
C GLY A 118 -4.53 -8.41 7.89
N SER A 119 -4.93 -9.09 8.96
CA SER A 119 -4.50 -10.46 9.29
C SER A 119 -5.28 -11.55 8.53
N ALA A 120 -6.39 -11.20 7.88
CA ALA A 120 -7.17 -12.13 7.08
C ALA A 120 -6.49 -12.38 5.72
N THR A 121 -6.48 -13.65 5.31
CA THR A 121 -5.93 -14.14 4.03
C THR A 121 -6.84 -13.89 2.83
N ASP A 122 -8.08 -13.44 3.06
CA ASP A 122 -8.98 -13.09 1.96
C ASP A 122 -8.44 -11.92 1.13
N PRO A 123 -8.58 -11.97 -0.21
CA PRO A 123 -8.14 -10.89 -1.06
C PRO A 123 -8.87 -9.59 -0.66
N PRO A 124 -8.14 -8.52 -0.32
CA PRO A 124 -8.71 -7.34 0.33
C PRO A 124 -9.41 -6.40 -0.66
N TRP A 125 -9.95 -6.90 -1.77
CA TRP A 125 -10.38 -6.05 -2.87
C TRP A 125 -11.73 -5.40 -2.58
N THR A 126 -11.79 -4.08 -2.70
CA THR A 126 -13.06 -3.35 -2.62
C THR A 126 -13.96 -3.75 -3.81
N ILE A 127 -15.21 -4.09 -3.50
CA ILE A 127 -16.27 -4.27 -4.50
C ILE A 127 -17.13 -3.01 -4.47
N LEU A 128 -17.30 -2.35 -5.61
CA LEU A 128 -18.11 -1.13 -5.74
C LEU A 128 -19.10 -1.35 -6.90
N GLY A 129 -20.40 -1.33 -6.58
CA GLY A 129 -21.46 -1.54 -7.57
C GLY A 129 -21.45 -2.89 -8.29
N GLY A 130 -21.00 -3.97 -7.63
CA GLY A 130 -20.90 -5.31 -8.22
C GLY A 130 -19.67 -5.54 -9.09
N ARG A 131 -18.82 -4.53 -9.30
CA ARG A 131 -17.52 -4.65 -9.97
C ARG A 131 -16.40 -4.67 -8.93
N ARG A 132 -15.45 -5.58 -9.10
CA ARG A 132 -14.20 -5.57 -8.31
C ARG A 132 -13.33 -4.43 -8.81
N PHE A 133 -12.81 -3.61 -7.90
CA PHE A 133 -11.86 -2.55 -8.26
C PHE A 133 -10.53 -3.10 -8.80
N MET A 134 -10.25 -4.38 -8.54
CA MET A 134 -9.10 -5.08 -9.05
C MET A 134 -9.53 -6.33 -9.82
N PRO A 135 -8.96 -6.60 -11.01
CA PRO A 135 -9.21 -7.84 -11.75
C PRO A 135 -8.75 -9.07 -10.95
N PRO A 136 -9.36 -10.26 -11.17
CA PRO A 136 -8.93 -11.47 -10.50
C PRO A 136 -7.46 -11.78 -10.86
N VAL A 137 -6.62 -11.90 -9.84
CA VAL A 137 -5.25 -12.41 -9.99
C VAL A 137 -5.35 -13.96 -10.05
N PRO A 138 -4.76 -14.62 -11.06
CA PRO A 138 -4.75 -16.08 -11.14
C PRO A 138 -3.96 -16.74 -10.00
#